data_AF-A0A7L4MPS1-F1
#
_entry.id   AF-A0A7L4MPS1-F1
#
_cell.length_a   1.000
_cell.length_b   1.000
_cell.length_c   1.000
_cell.angle_alpha   90.00
_cell.angle_beta   90.00
_cell.angle_gamma   90.00
#
_symmetry.space_group_name_H-M   'P 1'
#
loop_
_entity.id
_entity.type
_entity.pdbx_description
1 polymer ?
#
loop_
_entity_poly.entity_id
_entity_poly.type
_entity_poly.pdbx_seq_one_letter_code
_entity_poly.pdbx_strand_id
1 'polypeptide(L)'
;MEKPVKDGILYVQHCKFGKRSWRKMRAQLFAASPSGVARMEKFDVRDDGAALEKTSLRRCARRVIRLSDCVSVGPAGTESCPKATAAFYLTTTDKSYLLASEQRDEWIAQLCQLAFQGVKEMTQSSAGTQPGPAVPMEENSLYSSRQDLTEFPVLVVQTDAATRCGLHGHYLLSALPQSLTLKDPQSRQPLLTWPYPFLRKFGQDQTVFSFEAGRRSDSGEGTFTFSTPRASELCRAVSAAIACQQQGKEPPDPRLFCAPDPHLSAQGLKPQPWAPGAED
;
A
#
# COMPACT_ATOMS: atom_id res chain seq x y z
N MET A 1 20.79 16.86 -3.42
CA MET A 1 20.31 17.79 -2.36
C MET A 1 18.90 18.19 -2.74
N GLU A 2 17.91 17.94 -1.86
CA GLU A 2 16.51 18.31 -2.14
C GLU A 2 16.37 19.83 -2.25
N LYS A 3 15.66 20.30 -3.29
CA LYS A 3 15.38 21.72 -3.49
C LYS A 3 14.07 22.10 -2.79
N PRO A 4 14.03 23.21 -2.03
CA PRO A 4 12.78 23.69 -1.45
C PRO A 4 11.85 24.20 -2.56
N VAL A 5 10.57 23.87 -2.46
CA VAL A 5 9.48 24.34 -3.33
C VAL A 5 9.17 25.81 -3.07
N LYS A 6 9.25 26.23 -1.81
CA LYS A 6 9.12 27.62 -1.41
C LYS A 6 10.06 27.91 -0.25
N ASP A 7 10.76 29.02 -0.31
CA ASP A 7 11.51 29.56 0.81
C ASP A 7 11.16 31.02 1.04
N GLY A 8 11.20 31.46 2.29
CA GLY A 8 10.91 32.86 2.59
C GLY A 8 10.86 33.15 4.08
N ILE A 9 10.63 34.41 4.40
CA ILE A 9 10.48 34.88 5.77
C ILE A 9 9.02 34.75 6.20
N LEU A 10 8.81 34.13 7.36
CA LEU A 10 7.55 34.08 8.07
C LEU A 10 7.70 34.70 9.46
N TYR A 11 6.64 35.32 9.97
CA TYR A 11 6.56 35.76 11.35
C TYR A 11 5.67 34.80 12.12
N VAL A 12 6.17 34.22 13.21
CA VAL A 12 5.38 33.33 14.07
C VAL A 12 4.96 34.06 15.34
N GLN A 13 3.68 33.97 15.69
CA GLN A 13 3.17 34.57 16.93
C GLN A 13 3.55 33.69 18.13
N HIS A 14 4.10 34.33 19.16
CA HIS A 14 4.40 33.73 20.46
C HIS A 14 3.70 34.51 21.56
N CYS A 15 2.94 33.80 22.39
CA CYS A 15 2.39 34.33 23.65
C CYS A 15 3.39 34.03 24.78
N LYS A 16 3.98 35.06 25.37
CA LYS A 16 4.76 34.94 26.61
C LYS A 16 4.20 35.92 27.63
N PHE A 17 3.89 35.42 28.84
CA PHE A 17 3.35 36.24 29.94
C PHE A 17 2.11 37.09 29.55
N GLY A 18 1.18 36.50 28.78
CA GLY A 18 -0.03 37.21 28.31
C GLY A 18 0.21 38.21 27.17
N LYS A 19 1.46 38.54 26.84
CA LYS A 19 1.81 39.43 25.73
C LYS A 19 2.05 38.63 24.45
N ARG A 20 1.32 38.98 23.38
CA ARG A 20 1.53 38.44 22.03
C ARG A 20 2.71 39.18 21.39
N SER A 21 3.66 38.43 20.85
CA SER A 21 4.84 38.96 20.15
C SER A 21 5.08 38.18 18.88
N TRP A 22 5.50 38.87 17.82
CA TRP A 22 5.84 38.24 16.54
C TRP A 22 7.34 38.03 16.45
N ARG A 23 7.77 36.82 16.06
CA ARG A 23 9.18 36.49 15.87
C ARG A 23 9.45 36.16 14.41
N LYS A 24 10.45 36.81 13.83
CA LYS A 24 10.91 36.55 12.45
C LYS A 24 11.58 35.18 12.37
N MET A 25 11.21 34.39 11.37
CA MET A 25 11.81 33.09 11.09
C MET A 25 11.92 32.88 9.58
N ARG A 26 12.88 32.06 9.13
CA ARG A 26 12.96 31.61 7.74
C ARG A 26 12.31 30.24 7.67
N ALA A 27 11.42 30.06 6.70
CA ALA A 27 10.76 28.80 6.44
C ALA A 27 11.15 28.27 5.06
N GLN A 28 11.32 26.95 4.97
CA GLN A 28 11.58 26.23 3.73
C GLN A 28 10.60 25.08 3.63
N LEU A 29 9.91 24.99 2.50
CA LEU A 29 8.91 23.98 2.21
C LEU A 29 9.47 22.99 1.20
N PHE A 30 9.42 21.70 1.52
CA PHE A 30 9.89 20.61 0.66
C PHE A 30 8.70 19.74 0.26
N ALA A 31 8.61 19.39 -1.02
CA ALA A 31 7.66 18.39 -1.50
C ALA A 31 8.10 16.98 -1.10
N ALA A 32 7.14 16.04 -1.12
CA ALA A 32 7.48 14.62 -1.05
C ALA A 32 8.31 14.24 -2.28
N SER A 33 9.39 13.49 -2.05
CA SER A 33 10.27 12.96 -3.07
C SER A 33 10.64 11.51 -2.72
N PRO A 34 11.21 10.72 -3.64
CA PRO A 34 11.74 9.40 -3.33
C PRO A 34 12.82 9.41 -2.22
N SER A 35 13.39 10.57 -1.92
CA SER A 35 14.45 10.75 -0.92
C SER A 35 13.97 11.44 0.37
N GLY A 36 12.69 11.81 0.48
CA GLY A 36 12.21 12.57 1.64
C GLY A 36 10.72 12.87 1.66
N VAL A 37 10.18 13.05 2.86
CA VAL A 37 8.76 13.41 3.05
C VAL A 37 8.51 14.90 2.86
N ALA A 38 7.28 15.25 2.49
CA ALA A 38 6.83 16.62 2.41
C ALA A 38 6.85 17.27 3.80
N ARG A 39 7.58 18.38 3.93
CA ARG A 39 7.86 19.01 5.24
C ARG A 39 8.12 20.50 5.13
N MET A 40 7.76 21.23 6.19
CA MET A 40 8.14 22.61 6.39
C MET A 40 9.22 22.69 7.48
N GLU A 41 10.42 23.12 7.12
CA GLU A 41 11.51 23.37 8.03
C GLU A 41 11.54 24.85 8.43
N LYS A 42 11.73 25.12 9.72
CA LYS A 42 11.77 26.48 10.25
C LYS A 42 13.06 26.76 10.99
N PHE A 43 13.62 27.93 10.72
CA PHE A 43 14.88 28.41 11.27
C PHE A 43 14.65 29.78 11.90
N ASP A 44 15.09 29.95 13.14
CA ASP A 44 15.07 31.27 13.76
C ASP A 44 16.08 32.17 13.06
N VAL A 45 15.61 33.28 12.48
CA VAL A 45 16.50 34.32 11.95
C VAL A 45 16.90 35.16 13.15
N ARG A 46 18.15 35.01 13.61
CA ARG A 46 18.71 35.96 14.57
C ARG A 46 18.95 37.26 13.81
N ASP A 47 18.21 38.28 14.21
CA ASP A 47 18.52 39.67 13.92
C ASP A 47 19.49 40.08 15.03
N ASP A 48 20.79 40.14 14.74
CA ASP A 48 21.70 41.19 15.23
C ASP A 48 23.16 40.90 14.83
N GLY A 49 23.81 41.91 14.25
CA GLY A 49 25.23 41.94 13.93
C GLY A 49 26.10 42.21 15.15
N ALA A 50 26.02 41.36 16.17
CA ALA A 50 26.93 41.38 17.31
C ALA A 50 27.74 40.07 17.36
N ALA A 51 28.95 40.13 16.81
CA ALA A 51 29.97 39.15 17.11
C ALA A 51 30.39 39.33 18.59
N LEU A 52 30.08 38.36 19.46
CA LEU A 52 31.04 37.85 20.44
C LEU A 52 30.52 36.61 21.20
N GLU A 53 31.47 35.70 21.43
CA GLU A 53 31.53 34.65 22.44
C GLU A 53 30.79 33.32 22.28
N LYS A 54 31.67 32.35 21.99
CA LYS A 54 31.61 30.89 22.03
C LYS A 54 30.94 30.32 23.29
N THR A 55 29.61 30.42 23.44
CA THR A 55 28.91 29.60 24.46
C THR A 55 27.43 29.31 24.23
N SER A 56 26.80 29.70 23.11
CA SER A 56 25.36 29.45 22.87
C SER A 56 25.05 28.61 21.62
N LEU A 57 25.98 27.71 21.24
CA LEU A 57 25.79 26.73 20.16
C LEU A 57 24.74 25.65 20.52
N ARG A 58 24.25 25.65 21.76
CA ARG A 58 23.17 24.78 22.22
C ARG A 58 21.82 25.49 22.07
N ARG A 59 21.02 25.01 21.09
CA ARG A 59 19.55 25.19 20.97
C ARG A 59 19.04 26.29 20.02
N CYS A 60 19.52 26.33 18.77
CA CYS A 60 18.65 26.73 17.66
C CYS A 60 18.08 25.45 17.03
N ALA A 61 17.05 24.89 17.66
CA ALA A 61 16.45 23.64 17.22
C ALA A 61 15.78 23.88 15.86
N ARG A 62 16.33 23.30 14.79
CA ARG A 62 15.63 23.17 13.50
C ARG A 62 14.29 22.49 13.80
N ARG A 63 13.19 23.21 13.65
CA ARG A 63 11.85 22.67 13.89
C ARG A 63 11.25 22.28 12.56
N VAL A 64 11.02 20.98 12.40
CA VAL A 64 10.43 20.40 11.19
C VAL A 64 8.97 20.09 11.49
N ILE A 65 8.08 20.51 10.60
CA ILE A 65 6.67 20.07 10.57
C ILE A 65 6.50 19.18 9.36
N ARG A 66 6.08 17.94 9.55
CA ARG A 66 5.69 17.09 8.43
C ARG A 66 4.33 17.54 7.93
N LEU A 67 4.17 17.65 6.61
CA LEU A 67 2.92 18.09 6.04
C LEU A 67 1.80 17.03 6.17
N SER A 68 2.16 15.78 6.48
CA SER A 68 1.24 14.73 6.93
C SER A 68 0.52 15.07 8.23
N ASP A 69 1.15 15.87 9.09
CA ASP A 69 0.61 16.20 10.41
C ASP A 69 -0.29 17.44 10.33
N CYS A 70 -0.40 18.07 9.16
CA CYS A 70 -1.24 19.24 8.94
C CYS A 70 -2.72 18.84 8.90
N VAL A 71 -3.50 19.42 9.81
CA VAL A 71 -4.95 19.21 9.93
C VAL A 71 -5.71 20.27 9.11
N SER A 72 -5.29 21.53 9.20
CA SER A 72 -5.92 22.62 8.45
C SER A 72 -4.97 23.80 8.25
N VAL A 73 -5.14 24.50 7.13
CA VAL A 73 -4.42 25.72 6.79
C VAL A 73 -5.42 26.71 6.23
N GLY A 74 -5.38 27.95 6.70
CA GLY A 74 -6.31 28.95 6.22
C GLY A 74 -5.95 30.38 6.61
N PRO A 75 -6.64 31.36 6.02
CA PRO A 75 -6.51 32.76 6.41
C PRO A 75 -6.83 32.93 7.89
N ALA A 76 -6.06 33.77 8.58
CA ALA A 76 -6.43 34.26 9.91
C ALA A 76 -6.87 35.72 9.79
N GLY A 77 -7.83 36.13 10.63
CA GLY A 77 -8.35 37.50 10.65
C GLY A 77 -7.28 38.56 10.95
N THR A 78 -7.62 39.82 10.67
CA THR A 78 -6.79 41.03 10.83
C THR A 78 -6.42 41.30 12.30
N GLU A 79 -5.49 40.54 12.84
CA GLU A 79 -4.78 40.91 14.06
C GLU A 79 -3.51 41.68 13.72
N SER A 80 -3.12 42.62 14.59
CA SER A 80 -1.95 43.51 14.48
C SER A 80 -0.69 42.77 14.03
N CYS A 81 -0.50 42.74 12.71
CA CYS A 81 0.55 42.02 12.02
C CYS A 81 1.76 42.93 11.83
N PRO A 82 2.99 42.39 11.87
CA PRO A 82 4.18 43.19 11.59
C PRO A 82 4.19 43.60 10.11
N LYS A 83 4.55 44.85 9.80
CA LYS A 83 5.04 45.29 8.47
C LYS A 83 4.20 44.82 7.27
N ALA A 84 2.93 45.24 7.17
CA ALA A 84 2.05 44.95 6.02
C ALA A 84 1.93 43.47 5.60
N THR A 85 2.17 42.53 6.53
CA THR A 85 2.02 41.10 6.28
C THR A 85 0.60 40.63 6.58
N ALA A 86 0.14 39.56 5.93
CA ALA A 86 -1.16 38.97 6.22
C ALA A 86 -0.99 37.66 7.01
N ALA A 87 -1.85 37.45 8.00
CA ALA A 87 -1.79 36.31 8.91
C ALA A 87 -2.54 35.08 8.35
N PHE A 88 -2.04 33.90 8.67
CA PHE A 88 -2.65 32.61 8.39
C PHE A 88 -2.37 31.64 9.53
N TYR A 89 -3.27 30.70 9.75
CA TYR A 89 -3.04 29.63 10.71
C TYR A 89 -2.59 28.36 10.00
N LEU A 90 -1.74 27.59 10.69
CA LEU A 90 -1.35 26.24 10.34
C LEU A 90 -1.61 25.38 11.57
N THR A 91 -2.64 24.53 11.50
CA THR A 91 -2.97 23.60 12.57
C THR A 91 -2.37 22.24 12.23
N THR A 92 -1.51 21.74 13.11
CA THR A 92 -1.02 20.36 13.08
C THR A 92 -1.74 19.53 14.15
N THR A 93 -1.56 18.20 14.13
CA THR A 93 -2.10 17.28 15.14
C THR A 93 -1.77 17.70 16.56
N ASP A 94 -0.56 18.23 16.76
CA ASP A 94 -0.04 18.53 18.09
C ASP A 94 -0.22 20.00 18.49
N LYS A 95 -0.30 20.91 17.50
CA LYS A 95 -0.22 22.35 17.76
C LYS A 95 -0.78 23.21 16.63
N SER A 96 -1.48 24.28 17.01
CA SER A 96 -1.82 25.36 16.09
C SER A 96 -0.76 26.48 16.10
N TYR A 97 -0.36 26.94 14.91
CA TYR A 97 0.59 28.01 14.68
C TYR A 97 -0.11 29.18 14.00
N LEU A 98 0.08 30.39 14.55
CA LEU A 98 -0.29 31.62 13.85
C LEU A 98 0.96 32.21 13.17
N LEU A 99 0.90 32.31 11.85
CA LEU A 99 2.00 32.72 10.97
C LEU A 99 1.58 33.97 10.19
N ALA A 100 2.53 34.83 9.82
CA ALA A 100 2.28 35.96 8.94
C ALA A 100 3.35 36.07 7.86
N SER A 101 2.94 36.46 6.66
CA SER A 101 3.79 36.56 5.46
C SER A 101 3.30 37.66 4.54
N GLU A 102 4.21 38.24 3.75
CA GLU A 102 3.84 39.14 2.64
C GLU A 102 3.09 38.39 1.54
N GLN A 103 3.47 37.13 1.29
CA GLN A 103 2.84 36.25 0.28
C GLN A 103 1.91 35.21 0.91
N ARG A 104 0.99 35.64 1.78
CA ARG A 104 0.11 34.74 2.55
C ARG A 104 -0.60 33.72 1.65
N ASP A 105 -1.25 34.17 0.58
CA ASP A 105 -2.05 33.30 -0.28
C ASP A 105 -1.21 32.24 -0.98
N GLU A 106 0.00 32.58 -1.42
CA GLU A 106 0.93 31.60 -2.01
C GLU A 106 1.40 30.57 -0.97
N TRP A 107 1.69 31.01 0.26
CA TRP A 107 2.05 30.10 1.36
C TRP A 107 0.91 29.13 1.68
N ILE A 108 -0.33 29.63 1.78
CA ILE A 108 -1.52 28.79 1.99
C ILE A 108 -1.68 27.81 0.84
N ALA A 109 -1.63 28.28 -0.42
CA ALA A 109 -1.81 27.44 -1.60
C ALA A 109 -0.79 26.29 -1.65
N GLN A 110 0.50 26.59 -1.40
CA GLN A 110 1.57 25.59 -1.40
C GLN A 110 1.45 24.61 -0.22
N LEU A 111 1.14 25.10 0.98
CA LEU A 111 0.91 24.24 2.14
C LEU A 111 -0.30 23.33 1.93
N CYS A 112 -1.41 23.87 1.42
CA CYS A 112 -2.60 23.07 1.13
C CYS A 112 -2.33 22.03 0.05
N GLN A 113 -1.64 22.42 -1.03
CA GLN A 113 -1.28 21.49 -2.09
C GLN A 113 -0.42 20.35 -1.55
N LEU A 114 0.61 20.64 -0.76
CA LEU A 114 1.54 19.61 -0.28
C LEU A 114 1.01 18.80 0.91
N ALA A 115 0.08 19.34 1.71
CA ALA A 115 -0.52 18.66 2.85
C ALA A 115 -1.79 17.85 2.50
N PHE A 116 -2.60 18.32 1.54
CA PHE A 116 -3.95 17.78 1.26
C PHE A 116 -4.10 17.29 -0.18
N GLN A 117 -3.03 16.80 -0.79
CA GLN A 117 -2.93 16.41 -2.20
C GLN A 117 -3.87 15.25 -2.64
N GLY A 118 -4.88 14.88 -1.85
CA GLY A 118 -5.98 13.98 -2.20
C GLY A 118 -7.28 14.67 -2.69
N VAL A 119 -7.30 16.00 -2.86
CA VAL A 119 -8.53 16.76 -3.24
C VAL A 119 -8.31 17.62 -4.48
N LYS A 120 -7.63 17.11 -5.52
CA LYS A 120 -7.45 17.85 -6.79
C LYS A 120 -7.67 17.02 -8.06
N GLU A 121 -8.46 15.95 -7.96
CA GLU A 121 -8.97 15.19 -9.12
C GLU A 121 -10.52 15.17 -9.22
N MET A 122 -11.24 16.10 -8.59
CA MET A 122 -12.73 16.08 -8.62
C MET A 122 -13.38 17.38 -9.12
N THR A 123 -12.68 18.21 -9.89
CA THR A 123 -13.34 19.40 -10.48
C THR A 123 -12.77 19.75 -11.84
N GLN A 124 -13.12 18.92 -12.84
CA GLN A 124 -13.46 19.28 -14.22
C GLN A 124 -13.43 18.02 -15.09
N SER A 125 -14.48 17.20 -14.99
CA SER A 125 -14.72 16.08 -15.90
C SER A 125 -15.83 16.48 -16.86
N SER A 126 -15.48 17.19 -17.92
CA SER A 126 -16.29 17.28 -19.13
C SER A 126 -15.46 16.75 -20.28
N ALA A 127 -15.94 15.62 -20.82
CA ALA A 127 -15.66 15.03 -22.13
C ALA A 127 -14.21 15.00 -22.64
N GLY A 128 -13.65 13.79 -22.76
CA GLY A 128 -12.48 13.57 -23.63
C GLY A 128 -11.67 12.32 -23.27
N THR A 129 -11.91 11.24 -24.00
CA THR A 129 -11.12 10.01 -24.06
C THR A 129 -9.63 10.27 -24.34
N GLN A 130 -8.72 9.91 -23.43
CA GLN A 130 -7.48 9.16 -23.73
C GLN A 130 -6.80 8.67 -22.42
N PRO A 131 -6.15 7.49 -22.43
CA PRO A 131 -5.50 6.89 -21.26
C PRO A 131 -4.13 7.53 -21.01
N GLY A 132 -3.93 8.10 -19.82
CA GLY A 132 -2.58 8.48 -19.37
C GLY A 132 -1.70 7.23 -19.23
N PRO A 133 -0.37 7.34 -19.38
CA PRO A 133 0.52 6.20 -19.21
C PRO A 133 0.32 5.68 -17.79
N ALA A 134 -0.24 4.47 -17.68
CA ALA A 134 -0.25 3.73 -16.45
C ALA A 134 1.20 3.62 -16.02
N VAL A 135 1.58 4.42 -15.03
CA VAL A 135 2.86 4.25 -14.35
C VAL A 135 2.82 2.82 -13.85
N PRO A 136 3.69 1.90 -14.31
CA PRO A 136 3.78 0.60 -13.69
C PRO A 136 4.27 0.88 -12.27
N MET A 137 3.33 0.90 -11.33
CA MET A 137 3.64 0.96 -9.91
C MET A 137 4.39 -0.33 -9.61
N GLU A 138 5.70 -0.25 -9.58
CA GLU A 138 6.53 -1.34 -9.09
C GLU A 138 6.23 -1.45 -7.60
N GLU A 139 5.50 -2.51 -7.23
CA GLU A 139 5.05 -2.78 -5.88
C GLU A 139 6.29 -2.87 -4.97
N ASN A 140 6.56 -1.79 -4.24
CA ASN A 140 7.66 -1.70 -3.29
C ASN A 140 7.38 -2.64 -2.09
N SER A 141 7.73 -3.91 -2.28
CA SER A 141 7.48 -4.99 -1.33
C SER A 141 8.42 -4.93 -0.11
N LEU A 142 9.29 -3.92 0.00
CA LEU A 142 10.30 -3.79 1.06
C LEU A 142 9.77 -3.11 2.33
N TYR A 143 8.64 -2.40 2.28
CA TYR A 143 7.99 -1.79 3.44
C TYR A 143 6.72 -2.50 3.90
N SER A 144 6.35 -3.58 3.21
CA SER A 144 5.29 -4.40 3.72
C SER A 144 5.83 -5.13 4.95
N SER A 145 5.36 -4.76 6.13
CA SER A 145 5.04 -5.73 7.17
C SER A 145 3.93 -6.68 6.67
N ARG A 146 4.10 -7.28 5.48
CA ARG A 146 3.13 -8.13 4.75
C ARG A 146 2.92 -9.45 5.48
N GLN A 147 3.88 -9.85 6.31
CA GLN A 147 3.78 -11.08 7.08
C GLN A 147 2.77 -11.00 8.22
N ASP A 148 2.50 -9.83 8.82
CA ASP A 148 1.61 -9.78 10.01
C ASP A 148 0.11 -9.71 9.67
N LEU A 149 -0.27 -9.35 8.43
CA LEU A 149 -1.68 -9.22 8.04
C LEU A 149 -2.32 -10.52 7.51
N THR A 150 -1.53 -11.57 7.26
CA THR A 150 -2.07 -12.85 6.73
C THR A 150 -1.90 -14.04 7.67
N GLU A 151 -1.54 -13.82 8.94
CA GLU A 151 -1.54 -14.87 9.96
C GLU A 151 -2.90 -14.92 10.68
N PHE A 152 -3.48 -16.11 10.71
CA PHE A 152 -4.76 -16.39 11.31
C PHE A 152 -4.56 -17.40 12.44
N PRO A 153 -4.80 -17.03 13.71
CA PRO A 153 -4.86 -17.98 14.80
C PRO A 153 -5.98 -18.99 14.53
N VAL A 154 -5.62 -20.27 14.55
CA VAL A 154 -6.51 -21.39 14.25
C VAL A 154 -6.42 -22.46 15.32
N LEU A 155 -7.54 -23.13 15.57
CA LEU A 155 -7.61 -24.36 16.34
C LEU A 155 -7.80 -25.54 15.37
N VAL A 156 -6.92 -26.54 15.43
CA VAL A 156 -7.04 -27.74 14.60
C VAL A 156 -8.26 -28.55 15.04
N VAL A 157 -9.16 -28.81 14.10
CA VAL A 157 -10.22 -29.81 14.26
C VAL A 157 -9.64 -31.16 13.90
N GLN A 158 -9.90 -32.17 14.73
CA GLN A 158 -9.34 -33.50 14.54
C GLN A 158 -9.90 -34.15 13.28
N THR A 159 -9.01 -34.46 12.33
CA THR A 159 -9.28 -35.24 11.13
C THR A 159 -8.22 -36.34 11.00
N ASP A 160 -8.45 -37.33 10.12
CA ASP A 160 -7.46 -38.38 9.85
C ASP A 160 -6.13 -37.80 9.34
N ALA A 161 -6.22 -36.75 8.51
CA ALA A 161 -5.04 -36.06 7.99
C ALA A 161 -4.30 -35.27 9.08
N ALA A 162 -5.02 -34.54 9.93
CA ALA A 162 -4.43 -33.81 11.05
C ALA A 162 -3.75 -34.76 12.05
N THR A 163 -4.41 -35.87 12.39
CA THR A 163 -3.88 -36.88 13.33
C THR A 163 -2.62 -37.54 12.78
N ARG A 164 -2.62 -37.92 11.50
CA ARG A 164 -1.44 -38.49 10.83
C ARG A 164 -0.26 -37.52 10.81
N CYS A 165 -0.53 -36.22 10.68
CA CYS A 165 0.49 -35.17 10.73
C CYS A 165 0.85 -34.72 12.16
N GLY A 166 0.30 -35.35 13.20
CA GLY A 166 0.57 -35.00 14.59
C GLY A 166 0.07 -33.60 14.99
N LEU A 167 -0.92 -33.06 14.29
CA LEU A 167 -1.45 -31.72 14.54
C LEU A 167 -2.53 -31.75 15.61
N HIS A 168 -2.37 -30.95 16.66
CA HIS A 168 -3.39 -30.82 17.72
C HIS A 168 -3.33 -29.43 18.40
N GLY A 169 -4.49 -28.86 18.69
CA GLY A 169 -4.56 -27.58 19.39
C GLY A 169 -4.31 -26.37 18.49
N HIS A 170 -3.63 -25.35 19.03
CA HIS A 170 -3.54 -24.01 18.44
C HIS A 170 -2.31 -23.83 17.55
N TYR A 171 -2.53 -23.19 16.39
CA TYR A 171 -1.48 -22.85 15.43
C TYR A 171 -1.74 -21.50 14.78
N LEU A 172 -0.77 -21.03 14.02
CA LEU A 172 -0.90 -19.87 13.13
C LEU A 172 -0.96 -20.36 11.69
N LEU A 173 -2.06 -20.08 10.99
CA LEU A 173 -2.19 -20.37 9.56
C LEU A 173 -1.92 -19.10 8.77
N SER A 174 -0.92 -19.14 7.89
CA SER A 174 -0.55 -18.01 7.04
C SER A 174 -1.01 -18.23 5.60
N ALA A 175 -1.78 -17.29 5.06
CA ALA A 175 -2.08 -17.25 3.63
C ALA A 175 -0.99 -16.45 2.90
N LEU A 176 -0.04 -17.17 2.28
CA LEU A 176 1.06 -16.57 1.51
C LEU A 176 0.66 -16.42 0.04
N PRO A 177 1.41 -15.65 -0.78
CA PRO A 177 1.11 -15.52 -2.20
C PRO A 177 1.14 -16.85 -2.96
N GLN A 178 1.93 -17.83 -2.48
CA GLN A 178 2.15 -19.11 -3.17
C GLN A 178 1.54 -20.35 -2.51
N SER A 179 1.23 -20.27 -1.21
CA SER A 179 0.86 -21.43 -0.41
C SER A 179 0.10 -21.04 0.87
N LEU A 180 -0.59 -22.01 1.46
CA LEU A 180 -0.95 -21.99 2.88
C LEU A 180 0.21 -22.54 3.70
N THR A 181 0.55 -21.90 4.82
CA THR A 181 1.60 -22.39 5.72
C THR A 181 1.09 -22.44 7.15
N LEU A 182 1.12 -23.61 7.78
CA LEU A 182 0.88 -23.75 9.22
C LEU A 182 2.18 -23.50 9.97
N LYS A 183 2.14 -22.69 11.01
CA LYS A 183 3.30 -22.32 11.83
C LYS A 183 3.04 -22.60 13.29
N ASP A 184 4.14 -22.86 14.00
CA ASP A 184 4.15 -22.94 15.45
C ASP A 184 3.84 -21.55 16.08
N PRO A 185 2.94 -21.46 17.07
CA PRO A 185 2.50 -20.16 17.60
C PRO A 185 3.59 -19.42 18.38
N GLN A 186 4.58 -20.09 18.95
CA GLN A 186 5.65 -19.44 19.74
C GLN A 186 6.84 -19.05 18.86
N SER A 187 7.39 -20.00 18.13
CA SER A 187 8.60 -19.84 17.32
C SER A 187 8.33 -19.23 15.94
N ARG A 188 7.05 -19.20 15.51
CA ARG A 188 6.59 -18.83 14.16
C ARG A 188 7.28 -19.60 13.04
N GLN A 189 7.88 -20.75 13.35
CA GLN A 189 8.51 -21.62 12.36
C GLN A 189 7.44 -22.37 11.55
N PRO A 190 7.63 -22.54 10.24
CA PRO A 190 6.71 -23.31 9.41
C PRO A 190 6.78 -24.81 9.77
N LEU A 191 5.61 -25.42 9.97
CA LEU A 191 5.44 -26.84 10.26
C LEU A 191 5.00 -27.62 9.01
N LEU A 192 4.02 -27.08 8.29
CA LEU A 192 3.49 -27.67 7.06
C LEU A 192 3.18 -26.57 6.06
N THR A 193 3.44 -26.85 4.78
CA THR A 193 3.16 -25.93 3.69
C THR A 193 2.36 -26.65 2.61
N TRP A 194 1.27 -26.02 2.17
CA TRP A 194 0.42 -26.50 1.10
C TRP A 194 0.41 -25.49 -0.05
N PRO A 195 1.21 -25.73 -1.11
CA PRO A 195 1.13 -24.95 -2.34
C PRO A 195 -0.30 -24.96 -2.90
N TYR A 196 -0.81 -23.80 -3.32
CA TYR A 196 -2.18 -23.74 -3.85
C TYR A 196 -2.46 -24.69 -5.02
N PRO A 197 -1.52 -24.95 -5.97
CA PRO A 197 -1.75 -25.93 -7.04
C PRO A 197 -1.99 -27.36 -6.57
N PHE A 198 -1.69 -27.69 -5.31
CA PHE A 198 -1.89 -29.01 -4.72
C PHE A 198 -3.12 -29.08 -3.81
N LEU A 199 -3.85 -27.97 -3.64
CA LEU A 199 -5.15 -27.97 -3.01
C LEU A 199 -6.21 -28.42 -4.02
N ARG A 200 -7.08 -29.35 -3.63
CA ARG A 200 -8.20 -29.80 -4.47
C ARG A 200 -9.42 -28.90 -4.33
N LYS A 201 -9.67 -28.44 -3.10
CA LYS A 201 -10.73 -27.49 -2.75
C LYS A 201 -10.39 -26.84 -1.42
N PHE A 202 -10.99 -25.69 -1.19
CA PHE A 202 -11.01 -25.02 0.10
C PHE A 202 -12.36 -24.33 0.27
N GLY A 203 -12.72 -24.02 1.50
CA GLY A 203 -13.96 -23.36 1.81
C GLY A 203 -14.03 -22.96 3.27
N GLN A 204 -15.14 -22.31 3.61
CA GLN A 204 -15.44 -21.96 4.98
C GLN A 204 -16.91 -22.15 5.28
N ASP A 205 -17.21 -22.38 6.56
CA ASP A 205 -18.54 -22.33 7.13
C ASP A 205 -18.49 -21.63 8.48
N GLN A 206 -19.20 -20.51 8.63
CA GLN A 206 -19.21 -19.65 9.81
C GLN A 206 -17.82 -19.32 10.39
N THR A 207 -17.34 -20.14 11.32
CA THR A 207 -16.06 -20.01 12.05
C THR A 207 -15.11 -21.16 11.76
N VAL A 208 -15.36 -21.93 10.70
CA VAL A 208 -14.57 -23.08 10.30
C VAL A 208 -14.03 -22.83 8.90
N PHE A 209 -12.72 -22.99 8.74
CA PHE A 209 -12.05 -23.02 7.45
C PHE A 209 -11.57 -24.45 7.19
N SER A 210 -11.78 -24.95 5.97
CA SER A 210 -11.29 -26.29 5.60
C SER A 210 -10.72 -26.30 4.19
N PHE A 211 -9.77 -27.21 3.96
CA PHE A 211 -9.25 -27.50 2.64
C PHE A 211 -8.88 -28.97 2.49
N GLU A 212 -8.88 -29.45 1.25
CA GLU A 212 -8.45 -30.80 0.89
C GLU A 212 -7.09 -30.75 0.18
N ALA A 213 -6.09 -31.35 0.82
CA ALA A 213 -4.75 -31.49 0.25
C ALA A 213 -4.68 -32.68 -0.74
N GLY A 214 -3.96 -32.48 -1.84
CA GLY A 214 -3.60 -33.54 -2.78
C GLY A 214 -2.41 -34.36 -2.29
N ARG A 215 -2.21 -35.55 -2.87
CA ARG A 215 -1.12 -36.49 -2.55
C ARG A 215 0.29 -35.92 -2.73
N ARG A 216 0.42 -34.88 -3.55
CA ARG A 216 1.68 -34.17 -3.82
C ARG A 216 2.07 -33.19 -2.72
N SER A 217 1.23 -33.00 -1.70
CA SER A 217 1.56 -32.17 -0.54
C SER A 217 2.36 -32.99 0.47
N ASP A 218 3.30 -32.38 1.19
CA ASP A 218 4.14 -33.07 2.20
C ASP A 218 3.31 -33.72 3.33
N SER A 219 2.12 -33.18 3.60
CA SER A 219 1.16 -33.77 4.55
C SER A 219 0.49 -35.08 4.08
N GLY A 220 0.71 -35.45 2.82
CA GLY A 220 -0.12 -36.42 2.11
C GLY A 220 -1.54 -35.90 1.84
N GLU A 221 -2.38 -36.76 1.27
CA GLU A 221 -3.76 -36.38 0.98
C GLU A 221 -4.67 -36.36 2.20
N GLY A 222 -5.69 -35.49 2.14
CA GLY A 222 -6.79 -35.48 3.10
C GLY A 222 -7.27 -34.08 3.43
N THR A 223 -8.31 -34.03 4.26
CA THR A 223 -8.97 -32.78 4.65
C THR A 223 -8.39 -32.24 5.94
N PHE A 224 -7.97 -30.98 5.92
CA PHE A 224 -7.59 -30.21 7.09
C PHE A 224 -8.70 -29.23 7.42
N THR A 225 -9.10 -29.20 8.69
CA THR A 225 -10.19 -28.36 9.18
C THR A 225 -9.70 -27.57 10.39
N PHE A 226 -10.00 -26.28 10.39
CA PHE A 226 -9.51 -25.31 11.37
C PHE A 226 -10.67 -24.44 11.85
N SER A 227 -10.82 -24.29 13.17
CA SER A 227 -11.75 -23.33 13.75
C SER A 227 -11.04 -21.99 13.99
N THR A 228 -11.64 -20.90 13.51
CA THR A 228 -11.17 -19.52 13.69
C THR A 228 -12.31 -18.52 13.48
N PRO A 229 -12.42 -17.45 14.29
CA PRO A 229 -13.42 -16.41 14.09
C PRO A 229 -13.19 -15.60 12.80
N ARG A 230 -12.00 -15.71 12.20
CA ARG A 230 -11.61 -14.99 10.97
C ARG A 230 -11.64 -15.88 9.72
N ALA A 231 -12.46 -16.94 9.72
CA ALA A 231 -12.54 -17.90 8.62
C ALA A 231 -12.88 -17.24 7.28
N SER A 232 -13.73 -16.19 7.30
CA SER A 232 -14.17 -15.47 6.11
C SER A 232 -13.06 -14.63 5.49
N GLU A 233 -12.29 -13.95 6.32
CA GLU A 233 -11.10 -13.21 5.90
C GLU A 233 -10.04 -14.15 5.34
N LEU A 234 -9.80 -15.29 6.01
CA LEU A 234 -8.85 -16.31 5.58
C LEU A 234 -9.25 -16.90 4.21
N CYS A 235 -10.51 -17.29 4.04
CA CYS A 235 -11.00 -17.82 2.77
C CYS A 235 -10.86 -16.78 1.64
N ARG A 236 -11.20 -15.52 1.90
CA ARG A 236 -11.02 -14.42 0.96
C ARG A 236 -9.55 -14.20 0.60
N ALA A 237 -8.64 -14.28 1.57
CA ALA A 237 -7.20 -14.14 1.34
C ALA A 237 -6.65 -15.26 0.45
N VAL A 238 -7.07 -16.51 0.69
CA VAL A 238 -6.69 -17.66 -0.14
C VAL A 238 -7.23 -17.51 -1.57
N SER A 239 -8.52 -17.16 -1.72
CA SER A 239 -9.13 -16.91 -3.03
C SER A 239 -8.41 -15.82 -3.82
N ALA A 240 -8.08 -14.70 -3.17
CA ALA A 240 -7.36 -13.60 -3.79
C ALA A 240 -5.96 -14.02 -4.23
N ALA A 241 -5.21 -14.75 -3.38
CA ALA A 241 -3.87 -15.22 -3.70
C ALA A 241 -3.89 -16.19 -4.91
N ILE A 242 -4.86 -17.10 -4.97
CA ILE A 242 -5.04 -18.02 -6.10
C ILE A 242 -5.43 -17.29 -7.39
N ALA A 243 -6.28 -16.26 -7.31
CA ALA A 243 -6.65 -15.45 -8.46
C ALA A 243 -5.44 -14.70 -9.04
N CYS A 244 -4.61 -14.09 -8.18
CA CYS A 244 -3.40 -13.39 -8.61
C CYS A 244 -2.38 -14.32 -9.30
N GLN A 245 -2.23 -15.58 -8.85
CA GLN A 245 -1.34 -16.55 -9.51
C GLN A 245 -1.76 -16.87 -10.94
N GLN A 246 -3.06 -16.93 -11.19
CA GLN A 246 -3.58 -17.25 -12.51
C GLN A 246 -3.41 -16.06 -13.48
N GLN A 247 -3.48 -14.83 -12.97
CA GLN A 247 -3.25 -13.61 -13.75
C GLN A 247 -1.78 -13.43 -14.17
N GLY A 248 -0.82 -13.88 -13.34
CA GLY A 248 0.62 -13.82 -13.64
C GLY A 248 1.13 -14.96 -14.53
N LYS A 249 0.26 -15.89 -14.92
CA LYS A 249 0.57 -16.96 -15.86
C LYS A 249 0.24 -16.45 -17.26
N GLU A 250 1.22 -15.82 -17.92
CA GLU A 250 1.14 -15.52 -19.37
C GLU A 250 0.62 -16.76 -20.11
N PRO A 251 -0.28 -16.62 -21.10
CA PRO A 251 -0.74 -17.77 -21.88
C PRO A 251 0.46 -18.48 -22.50
N PRO A 252 0.47 -19.83 -22.57
CA PRO A 252 1.50 -20.52 -23.34
C PRO A 252 1.45 -20.00 -24.79
N ASP A 253 2.60 -19.58 -25.29
CA ASP A 253 2.80 -19.15 -26.68
C ASP A 253 2.09 -20.14 -27.63
N PRO A 254 1.13 -19.70 -28.47
CA PRO A 254 0.47 -20.57 -29.43
C PRO A 254 1.42 -21.19 -30.47
N ARG A 255 2.71 -20.83 -30.49
CA ARG A 255 3.65 -21.22 -31.55
C ARG A 255 4.39 -22.55 -31.35
N LEU A 256 3.97 -23.42 -30.44
CA LEU A 256 4.50 -24.80 -30.37
C LEU A 256 3.56 -25.89 -30.92
N PHE A 257 2.44 -25.51 -31.54
CA PHE A 257 1.68 -26.42 -32.39
C PHE A 257 1.92 -26.09 -33.87
N CYS A 258 3.14 -26.34 -34.35
CA CYS A 258 3.32 -26.61 -35.77
C CYS A 258 2.79 -28.02 -36.03
N ALA A 259 1.66 -28.08 -36.74
CA ALA A 259 1.09 -29.30 -37.27
C ALA A 259 2.10 -30.07 -38.16
N PRO A 260 2.01 -31.40 -38.26
CA PRO A 260 2.80 -32.16 -39.22
C PRO A 260 2.40 -31.81 -40.67
N ASP A 261 3.40 -31.62 -41.52
CA ASP A 261 3.30 -31.37 -42.96
C ASP A 261 2.39 -32.39 -43.70
N PRO A 262 1.49 -31.96 -44.58
CA PRO A 262 0.76 -32.85 -45.46
C PRO A 262 1.36 -32.80 -46.88
N HIS A 263 2.38 -33.60 -47.18
CA HIS A 263 2.62 -34.06 -48.55
C HIS A 263 3.65 -35.20 -48.63
N LEU A 264 3.20 -36.44 -48.89
CA LEU A 264 3.68 -37.32 -49.97
C LEU A 264 3.26 -38.79 -49.74
N SER A 265 2.85 -39.42 -50.86
CA SER A 265 2.62 -40.86 -51.09
C SER A 265 1.20 -41.34 -50.80
N ALA A 266 0.26 -41.24 -51.74
CA ALA A 266 0.08 -42.09 -52.94
C ALA A 266 -0.57 -43.45 -52.63
N GLN A 267 -1.50 -43.82 -53.52
CA GLN A 267 -2.26 -45.09 -53.62
C GLN A 267 -3.45 -45.14 -52.64
N GLY A 268 -4.70 -45.19 -53.06
CA GLY A 268 -5.29 -45.59 -54.33
C GLY A 268 -6.53 -46.40 -53.96
N LEU A 269 -7.70 -46.01 -54.46
CA LEU A 269 -8.79 -46.90 -54.87
C LEU A 269 -10.01 -46.05 -55.28
N LYS A 270 -10.52 -46.43 -56.45
CA LYS A 270 -11.52 -45.80 -57.29
C LYS A 270 -12.93 -45.88 -56.67
N PRO A 271 -13.79 -44.86 -56.84
CA PRO A 271 -15.17 -44.88 -56.34
C PRO A 271 -16.14 -45.45 -57.39
N GLN A 272 -17.20 -46.14 -56.96
CA GLN A 272 -18.47 -46.25 -57.69
C GLN A 272 -19.63 -46.78 -56.80
N PRO A 273 -20.91 -46.59 -57.17
CA PRO A 273 -21.79 -45.65 -56.46
C PRO A 273 -23.11 -46.24 -55.91
N TRP A 274 -23.75 -45.41 -55.09
CA TRP A 274 -25.08 -45.46 -54.48
C TRP A 274 -26.23 -46.01 -55.36
N ALA A 275 -27.08 -46.83 -54.75
CA ALA A 275 -28.46 -47.08 -55.18
C ALA A 275 -29.42 -46.72 -54.03
N PRO A 276 -30.51 -45.96 -54.27
CA PRO A 276 -31.54 -45.74 -53.26
C PRO A 276 -32.62 -46.83 -53.37
N GLY A 277 -32.93 -47.48 -52.24
CA GLY A 277 -34.15 -48.27 -52.10
C GLY A 277 -35.32 -47.33 -51.84
N ALA A 278 -36.33 -47.37 -52.72
CA ALA A 278 -37.67 -46.88 -52.45
C ALA A 278 -38.49 -48.04 -51.87
N GLU A 279 -39.31 -47.70 -50.88
CA GLU A 279 -40.21 -48.56 -50.11
C GLU A 279 -41.36 -49.11 -50.97
N ASP A 280 -41.96 -50.22 -50.51
CA ASP A 280 -43.36 -50.59 -50.77
C ASP A 280 -44.21 -50.06 -49.61
#